data_AF-A0A963L4Z4-F1
#
_entry.id   AF-A0A963L4Z4-F1
#
_cell.length_a   1.000
_cell.length_b   1.000
_cell.length_c   1.000
_cell.angle_alpha   90.00
_cell.angle_beta   90.00
_cell.angle_gamma   90.00
#
_symmetry.space_group_name_H-M   'P 1'
#
loop_
_entity.id
_entity.type
_entity.pdbx_description
1 polymer ?
#
loop_
_entity_poly.entity_id
_entity_poly.type
_entity_poly.pdbx_seq_one_letter_code
_entity_poly.pdbx_strand_id
1 'polypeptide(L)'
;MSSPGPGLNLAQLDAVNHLAGPCLVLAGAGSGKTRVITHKIARLIQAGLAADRIAAITFTNKAAAEMRERAGQLVGRDARKVLICTFHALGVRLLREDGQALGLKPQFSILDTDDITSLLKDCGGTTDANTARGWQWTISSWKGEGLTAAEALKRAKDENERVTATIMARYEERLTAYQSVDFDDLIRLPLKLLGNHAEVREKWQKKLGHVLVDEYQDTNATQYELLKLLVGERARFTAVGDDDQSIYGWRGATLDNLKKLPVDYP
;
A
#
# COMPACT_ATOMS: atom_id res chain seq x y z
N MET A 1 -12.90 -20.80 -29.18
CA MET A 1 -12.08 -19.56 -29.20
C MET A 1 -13.04 -18.38 -29.17
N SER A 2 -13.23 -17.78 -28.00
CA SER A 2 -14.18 -16.67 -27.83
C SER A 2 -13.55 -15.39 -28.37
N SER A 3 -14.22 -14.71 -29.29
CA SER A 3 -13.78 -13.46 -29.91
C SER A 3 -13.30 -12.43 -28.87
N PRO A 4 -12.28 -11.61 -29.16
CA PRO A 4 -11.86 -10.53 -28.29
C PRO A 4 -13.04 -9.58 -28.08
N GLY A 5 -13.47 -9.43 -26.82
CA GLY A 5 -14.53 -8.47 -26.49
C GLY A 5 -14.16 -7.06 -26.98
N PRO A 6 -15.12 -6.23 -27.39
CA PRO A 6 -14.85 -4.95 -28.02
C PRO A 6 -14.03 -4.03 -27.11
N GLY A 7 -12.83 -3.65 -27.56
CA GLY A 7 -12.11 -2.45 -27.10
C GLY A 7 -10.82 -2.65 -26.27
N LEU A 8 -10.28 -3.86 -26.13
CA LEU A 8 -8.89 -4.03 -25.68
C LEU A 8 -7.96 -4.19 -26.89
N ASN A 9 -6.78 -3.56 -26.85
CA ASN A 9 -5.71 -3.81 -27.81
C ASN A 9 -4.95 -5.11 -27.47
N LEU A 10 -4.06 -5.57 -28.36
CA LEU A 10 -3.32 -6.83 -28.17
C LEU A 10 -2.50 -6.84 -26.88
N ALA A 11 -1.73 -5.79 -26.58
CA ALA A 11 -0.92 -5.72 -25.36
C ALA A 11 -1.79 -5.77 -24.08
N GLN A 12 -2.95 -5.10 -24.09
CA GLN A 12 -3.90 -5.16 -22.99
C GLN A 12 -4.51 -6.56 -22.85
N LEU A 13 -4.80 -7.24 -23.96
CA LEU A 13 -5.30 -8.63 -23.94
C LEU A 13 -4.25 -9.59 -23.37
N ASP A 14 -2.98 -9.42 -23.74
CA ASP A 14 -1.88 -10.23 -23.20
C ASP A 14 -1.76 -10.03 -21.68
N ALA A 15 -1.75 -8.77 -21.23
CA ALA A 15 -1.75 -8.43 -19.81
C ALA A 15 -2.96 -9.02 -19.07
N VAL A 16 -4.16 -8.98 -19.66
CA VAL A 16 -5.37 -9.57 -19.07
C VAL A 16 -5.26 -11.10 -18.98
N ASN A 17 -4.71 -11.75 -20.01
CA ASN A 17 -4.60 -13.21 -20.07
C ASN A 17 -3.39 -13.80 -19.32
N HIS A 18 -2.49 -12.97 -18.77
CA HIS A 18 -1.34 -13.43 -17.99
C HIS A 18 -1.71 -13.90 -16.56
N LEU A 19 -2.28 -15.10 -16.39
CA LEU A 19 -2.96 -15.48 -15.13
C LEU A 19 -2.07 -15.98 -13.98
N ALA A 20 -0.78 -16.17 -14.22
CA ALA A 20 0.12 -16.76 -13.24
C ALA A 20 1.45 -16.02 -13.23
N GLY A 21 2.03 -15.88 -12.04
CA GLY A 21 3.30 -15.19 -11.86
C GLY A 21 3.19 -13.66 -11.85
N PRO A 22 4.36 -13.00 -11.78
CA PRO A 22 4.48 -11.55 -11.70
C PRO A 22 4.25 -10.93 -13.08
N CYS A 23 3.51 -9.83 -13.13
CA CYS A 23 3.27 -9.09 -14.38
C CYS A 23 3.36 -7.60 -14.14
N LEU A 24 4.24 -6.92 -14.89
CA LEU A 24 4.33 -5.47 -14.92
C LEU A 24 3.80 -4.97 -16.26
N VAL A 25 2.84 -4.05 -16.21
CA VAL A 25 2.29 -3.37 -17.37
C VAL A 25 2.69 -1.90 -17.30
N LEU A 26 3.61 -1.50 -18.19
CA LEU A 26 3.99 -0.10 -18.38
C LEU A 26 3.07 0.52 -19.41
N ALA A 27 2.31 1.54 -19.01
CA ALA A 27 1.34 2.15 -19.90
C ALA A 27 1.12 3.63 -19.56
N GLY A 28 1.29 4.48 -20.59
CA GLY A 28 1.20 5.93 -20.49
C GLY A 28 -0.19 6.47 -20.09
N ALA A 29 -0.32 7.79 -20.04
CA ALA A 29 -1.57 8.49 -19.81
C ALA A 29 -2.67 8.03 -20.78
N GLY A 30 -3.89 7.79 -20.30
CA GLY A 30 -5.04 7.46 -21.17
C GLY A 30 -4.95 6.10 -21.88
N SER A 31 -3.92 5.29 -21.61
CA SER A 31 -3.70 3.96 -22.22
C SER A 31 -4.65 2.86 -21.75
N GLY A 32 -5.58 3.17 -20.85
CA GLY A 32 -6.53 2.21 -20.31
C GLY A 32 -6.00 1.34 -19.16
N LYS A 33 -5.04 1.82 -18.36
CA LYS A 33 -4.51 1.14 -17.14
C LYS A 33 -5.61 0.49 -16.28
N THR A 34 -6.55 1.30 -15.81
CA THR A 34 -7.68 0.82 -15.00
C THR A 34 -8.54 -0.20 -15.75
N ARG A 35 -8.65 -0.09 -17.08
CA ARG A 35 -9.41 -1.05 -17.91
C ARG A 35 -8.73 -2.42 -17.91
N VAL A 36 -7.40 -2.46 -17.98
CA VAL A 36 -6.61 -3.70 -17.84
C VAL A 36 -6.89 -4.35 -16.49
N ILE A 37 -6.81 -3.60 -15.39
CA ILE A 37 -7.09 -4.12 -14.04
C ILE A 37 -8.50 -4.70 -13.94
N THR A 38 -9.54 -4.00 -14.40
CA THR A 38 -10.92 -4.48 -14.24
C THR A 38 -11.22 -5.69 -15.11
N HIS A 39 -10.68 -5.75 -16.33
CA HIS A 39 -10.81 -6.95 -17.18
C HIS A 39 -9.98 -8.11 -16.63
N LYS A 40 -8.85 -7.84 -15.98
CA LYS A 40 -8.04 -8.85 -15.29
C LYS A 40 -8.82 -9.50 -14.14
N ILE A 41 -9.53 -8.73 -13.33
CA ILE A 41 -10.44 -9.26 -12.29
C ILE A 41 -11.43 -10.24 -12.92
N ALA A 42 -12.12 -9.82 -13.98
CA ALA A 42 -13.09 -10.66 -14.68
C ALA A 42 -12.46 -11.94 -15.23
N ARG A 43 -11.28 -11.82 -15.84
CA ARG A 43 -10.56 -12.95 -16.44
C ARG A 43 -10.07 -13.95 -15.39
N LEU A 44 -9.60 -13.49 -14.24
CA LEU A 44 -9.18 -14.34 -13.11
C LEU A 44 -10.37 -15.14 -12.55
N ILE A 45 -11.54 -14.50 -12.40
CA ILE A 45 -12.77 -15.18 -11.95
C ILE A 45 -13.20 -16.22 -12.99
N GLN A 46 -13.20 -15.87 -14.28
CA GLN A 46 -13.50 -16.80 -15.38
C GLN A 46 -12.52 -17.98 -15.43
N ALA A 47 -11.27 -17.78 -15.01
CA ALA A 47 -10.26 -18.83 -14.89
C ALA A 47 -10.44 -19.72 -13.64
N GLY A 48 -11.44 -19.44 -12.80
CA GLY A 48 -11.75 -20.24 -11.61
C GLY A 48 -11.18 -19.70 -10.30
N LEU A 49 -10.55 -18.51 -10.28
CA LEU A 49 -10.13 -17.90 -9.02
C LEU A 49 -11.34 -17.31 -8.30
N ALA A 50 -11.58 -17.75 -7.06
CA ALA A 50 -12.66 -17.20 -6.25
C ALA A 50 -12.49 -15.68 -6.04
N ALA A 51 -13.56 -14.92 -6.22
CA ALA A 51 -13.51 -13.45 -6.22
C ALA A 51 -12.99 -12.84 -4.90
N ASP A 52 -13.26 -13.49 -3.76
CA ASP A 52 -12.77 -13.10 -2.43
C ASP A 52 -11.26 -13.35 -2.22
N ARG A 53 -10.62 -14.03 -3.16
CA ARG A 53 -9.16 -14.22 -3.21
C ARG A 53 -8.45 -13.21 -4.11
N ILE A 54 -9.17 -12.24 -4.67
CA ILE A 54 -8.59 -11.20 -5.51
C ILE A 54 -8.55 -9.90 -4.69
N ALA A 55 -7.38 -9.27 -4.62
CA ALA A 55 -7.22 -7.92 -4.12
C ALA A 55 -6.81 -6.98 -5.25
N ALA A 56 -7.44 -5.81 -5.33
CA ALA A 56 -7.05 -4.72 -6.20
C ALA A 56 -6.78 -3.46 -5.37
N ILE A 57 -5.54 -3.00 -5.43
CA ILE A 57 -4.98 -1.93 -4.61
C ILE A 57 -4.77 -0.72 -5.51
N THR A 58 -5.21 0.45 -5.05
CA THR A 58 -5.03 1.74 -5.74
C THR A 58 -4.66 2.84 -4.74
N PHE A 59 -4.37 4.05 -5.20
CA PHE A 59 -3.89 5.14 -4.36
C PHE A 59 -4.99 5.98 -3.72
N THR A 60 -6.16 6.07 -4.35
CA THR A 60 -7.23 6.95 -3.86
C THR A 60 -8.53 6.19 -3.62
N ASN A 61 -9.31 6.66 -2.65
CA ASN A 61 -10.64 6.11 -2.40
C ASN A 61 -11.58 6.30 -3.60
N LYS A 62 -11.40 7.40 -4.35
CA LYS A 62 -12.12 7.66 -5.59
C LYS A 62 -11.81 6.59 -6.65
N ALA A 63 -10.53 6.32 -6.91
CA ALA A 63 -10.13 5.26 -7.84
C ALA A 63 -10.64 3.88 -7.41
N ALA A 64 -10.63 3.58 -6.11
CA ALA A 64 -11.18 2.32 -5.60
C ALA A 64 -12.69 2.21 -5.81
N ALA A 65 -13.44 3.32 -5.67
CA ALA A 65 -14.88 3.36 -5.92
C ALA A 65 -15.19 3.17 -7.41
N GLU A 66 -14.49 3.91 -8.29
CA GLU A 66 -14.63 3.79 -9.75
C GLU A 66 -14.25 2.39 -10.26
N MET A 67 -13.16 1.82 -9.76
CA MET A 67 -12.74 0.46 -10.10
C MET A 67 -13.77 -0.58 -9.68
N ARG A 68 -14.40 -0.41 -8.50
CA ARG A 68 -15.47 -1.29 -8.01
C ARG A 68 -16.71 -1.21 -8.89
N GLU A 69 -17.11 -0.02 -9.33
CA GLU A 69 -18.23 0.16 -10.25
C GLU A 69 -17.96 -0.56 -11.59
N ARG A 70 -16.78 -0.32 -12.18
CA ARG A 70 -16.38 -0.96 -13.44
C ARG A 70 -16.27 -2.48 -13.32
N ALA A 71 -15.71 -2.99 -12.22
CA ALA A 71 -15.70 -4.43 -11.96
C ALA A 71 -17.12 -4.98 -11.85
N GLY A 72 -18.04 -4.25 -11.19
CA GLY A 72 -19.46 -4.60 -11.09
C GLY A 72 -20.16 -4.74 -12.44
N GLN A 73 -19.81 -3.90 -13.43
CA GLN A 73 -20.33 -4.01 -14.79
C GLN A 73 -19.84 -5.27 -15.51
N LEU A 74 -18.66 -5.79 -15.17
CA LEU A 74 -18.06 -6.96 -15.83
C LEU A 74 -18.40 -8.30 -15.15
N VAL A 75 -18.45 -8.34 -13.82
CA VAL A 75 -18.64 -9.59 -13.04
C VAL A 75 -19.86 -9.57 -12.12
N GLY A 76 -20.69 -8.53 -12.21
CA GLY A 76 -21.93 -8.43 -11.45
C GLY A 76 -21.71 -8.49 -9.93
N ARG A 77 -22.42 -9.42 -9.27
CA ARG A 77 -22.41 -9.53 -7.79
C ARG A 77 -21.07 -9.97 -7.23
N ASP A 78 -20.24 -10.66 -8.00
CA ASP A 78 -18.93 -11.13 -7.54
C ASP A 78 -17.95 -9.97 -7.30
N ALA A 79 -18.16 -8.81 -7.94
CA ALA A 79 -17.35 -7.61 -7.68
C ALA A 79 -17.37 -7.18 -6.21
N ARG A 80 -18.46 -7.48 -5.47
CA ARG A 80 -18.59 -7.16 -4.04
C ARG A 80 -17.69 -8.02 -3.16
N LYS A 81 -17.25 -9.18 -3.66
CA LYS A 81 -16.35 -10.09 -2.93
C LYS A 81 -14.89 -9.71 -3.13
N VAL A 82 -14.55 -9.10 -4.27
CA VAL A 82 -13.18 -8.63 -4.58
C VAL A 82 -12.78 -7.53 -3.60
N LEU A 83 -11.57 -7.66 -3.03
CA LEU A 83 -11.01 -6.64 -2.14
C LEU A 83 -10.46 -5.47 -2.95
N ILE A 84 -11.30 -4.48 -3.25
CA ILE A 84 -10.90 -3.26 -3.96
C ILE A 84 -10.69 -2.13 -2.95
N CYS A 85 -9.45 -1.71 -2.71
CA CYS A 85 -9.13 -0.78 -1.63
C CYS A 85 -7.84 0.01 -1.88
N THR A 86 -7.51 0.94 -0.98
CA THR A 86 -6.18 1.57 -0.95
C THR A 86 -5.21 0.77 -0.08
N PHE A 87 -3.91 1.04 -0.21
CA PHE A 87 -2.90 0.46 0.70
C PHE A 87 -3.25 0.69 2.18
N HIS A 88 -3.68 1.90 2.54
CA HIS A 88 -4.07 2.24 3.91
C HIS A 88 -5.31 1.47 4.36
N ALA A 89 -6.32 1.33 3.49
CA ALA A 89 -7.51 0.54 3.82
C ALA A 89 -7.19 -0.96 3.98
N LEU A 90 -6.27 -1.50 3.17
CA LEU A 90 -5.74 -2.85 3.36
C LEU A 90 -4.99 -2.97 4.69
N GLY A 91 -4.18 -1.98 5.02
CA GLY A 91 -3.44 -1.89 6.28
C GLY A 91 -4.34 -1.87 7.51
N VAL A 92 -5.39 -1.04 7.50
CA VAL A 92 -6.44 -1.08 8.52
C VAL A 92 -7.00 -2.49 8.64
N ARG A 93 -7.38 -3.13 7.53
CA ARG A 93 -7.95 -4.47 7.58
C ARG A 93 -7.00 -5.50 8.20
N LEU A 94 -5.72 -5.47 7.81
CA LEU A 94 -4.65 -6.32 8.38
C LEU A 94 -4.53 -6.12 9.90
N LEU A 95 -4.45 -4.88 10.36
CA LEU A 95 -4.29 -4.56 11.78
C LEU A 95 -5.55 -4.85 12.60
N ARG A 96 -6.75 -4.66 12.03
CA ARG A 96 -8.00 -5.01 12.72
C ARG A 96 -8.16 -6.51 12.89
N GLU A 97 -7.70 -7.30 11.91
CA GLU A 97 -7.84 -8.76 11.92
C GLU A 97 -6.74 -9.45 12.74
N ASP A 98 -5.49 -8.97 12.65
CA ASP A 98 -4.32 -9.67 13.20
C ASP A 98 -3.37 -8.75 13.99
N GLY A 99 -3.71 -7.48 14.22
CA GLY A 99 -2.87 -6.51 14.93
C GLY A 99 -2.62 -6.82 16.41
N GLN A 100 -3.41 -7.72 17.01
CA GLN A 100 -3.17 -8.22 18.37
C GLN A 100 -1.80 -8.89 18.51
N ALA A 101 -1.26 -9.49 17.43
CA ALA A 101 0.08 -10.06 17.42
C ALA A 101 1.18 -9.00 17.67
N LEU A 102 0.89 -7.73 17.39
CA LEU A 102 1.74 -6.59 17.72
C LEU A 102 1.35 -5.88 19.02
N GLY A 103 0.40 -6.42 19.79
CA GLY A 103 -0.15 -5.79 20.99
C GLY A 103 -1.15 -4.66 20.71
N LEU A 104 -1.62 -4.50 19.47
CA LEU A 104 -2.62 -3.49 19.09
C LEU A 104 -4.04 -4.06 19.24
N LYS A 105 -4.91 -3.36 19.95
CA LYS A 105 -6.32 -3.75 20.09
C LYS A 105 -7.08 -3.55 18.77
N PRO A 106 -8.05 -4.43 18.43
CA PRO A 106 -8.84 -4.29 17.21
C PRO A 106 -9.65 -3.00 17.10
N GLN A 107 -9.87 -2.25 18.18
CA GLN A 107 -10.59 -0.96 18.19
C GLN A 107 -9.64 0.25 18.32
N PHE A 108 -8.38 0.14 17.88
CA PHE A 108 -7.45 1.26 17.82
C PHE A 108 -8.01 2.52 17.12
N SER A 109 -7.59 3.70 17.54
CA SER A 109 -7.96 4.97 16.90
C SER A 109 -7.00 5.29 15.75
N ILE A 110 -7.50 5.93 14.69
CA ILE A 110 -6.67 6.44 13.60
C ILE A 110 -6.62 7.95 13.77
N LEU A 111 -5.44 8.50 14.02
CA LEU A 111 -5.30 9.95 14.21
C LEU A 111 -5.33 10.67 12.86
N ASP A 112 -6.00 11.81 12.84
CA ASP A 112 -5.95 12.75 11.72
C ASP A 112 -4.78 13.74 11.85
N THR A 113 -4.62 14.62 10.86
CA THR A 113 -3.51 15.59 10.81
C THR A 113 -3.48 16.54 12.02
N ASP A 114 -4.64 16.93 12.53
CA ASP A 114 -4.73 17.90 13.63
C ASP A 114 -4.44 17.23 14.97
N ASP A 115 -4.91 15.99 15.16
CA ASP A 115 -4.55 15.13 16.29
C ASP A 115 -3.04 14.86 16.32
N ILE A 116 -2.45 14.50 15.17
CA ILE A 116 -1.00 14.28 15.04
C ILE A 116 -0.22 15.55 15.39
N THR A 117 -0.63 16.69 14.84
CA THR A 117 0.04 17.98 15.12
C THR A 117 0.00 18.30 16.61
N SER A 118 -1.16 18.06 17.25
CA SER A 118 -1.34 18.31 18.68
C SER A 118 -0.49 17.37 19.54
N LEU A 119 -0.38 16.10 19.16
CA LEU A 119 0.46 15.13 19.87
C LEU A 119 1.95 15.43 19.73
N LEU A 120 2.39 15.88 18.55
CA LEU A 120 3.79 16.27 18.32
C LEU A 120 4.19 17.52 19.09
N LYS A 121 3.27 18.49 19.25
CA LYS A 121 3.46 19.65 20.13
C LYS A 121 3.77 19.23 21.57
N ASP A 122 3.00 18.29 22.11
CA ASP A 122 3.22 17.73 23.45
C ASP A 122 4.57 17.00 23.53
N CYS A 123 4.87 16.13 22.56
CA CYS A 123 6.13 15.35 22.54
C CYS A 123 7.39 16.22 22.44
N GLY A 124 7.30 17.32 21.70
CA GLY A 124 8.38 18.28 21.51
C GLY A 124 8.38 19.47 22.47
N GLY A 125 7.38 19.58 23.36
CA GLY A 125 7.29 20.67 24.34
C GLY A 125 7.13 22.05 23.70
N THR A 126 6.38 22.17 22.60
CA THR A 126 6.14 23.44 21.89
C THR A 126 4.66 23.72 21.72
N THR A 127 4.28 25.00 21.62
CA THR A 127 2.92 25.42 21.24
C THR A 127 2.82 25.80 19.76
N ASP A 128 3.95 25.95 19.06
CA ASP A 128 3.99 26.37 17.66
C ASP A 128 3.55 25.24 16.71
N ALA A 129 2.54 25.52 15.89
CA ALA A 129 2.02 24.57 14.90
C ALA A 129 2.97 24.37 13.73
N ASN A 130 3.73 25.39 13.33
CA ASN A 130 4.61 25.28 12.17
C ASN A 130 5.81 24.38 12.48
N THR A 131 6.39 24.53 13.67
CA THR A 131 7.43 23.63 14.17
C THR A 131 6.94 22.18 14.25
N ALA A 132 5.76 21.93 14.84
CA ALA A 132 5.21 20.58 14.94
C ALA A 132 4.90 19.94 13.58
N ARG A 133 4.38 20.72 12.62
CA ARG A 133 4.20 20.27 11.24
C ARG A 133 5.54 19.95 10.58
N GLY A 134 6.58 20.74 10.82
CA GLY A 134 7.94 20.44 10.36
C GLY A 134 8.39 19.05 10.81
N TRP A 135 8.23 18.73 12.10
CA TRP A 135 8.51 17.38 12.61
C TRP A 135 7.63 16.31 11.98
N GLN A 136 6.33 16.57 11.83
CA GLN A 136 5.40 15.64 11.19
C GLN A 136 5.86 15.25 9.78
N TRP A 137 6.26 16.24 8.97
CA TRP A 137 6.75 16.03 7.61
C TRP A 137 8.01 15.15 7.60
N THR A 138 8.99 15.46 8.44
CA THR A 138 10.22 14.67 8.54
C THR A 138 9.96 13.25 9.04
N ILE A 139 9.13 13.09 10.09
CA ILE A 139 8.76 11.78 10.63
C ILE A 139 8.03 10.94 9.58
N SER A 140 7.10 11.53 8.84
CA SER A 140 6.36 10.85 7.76
C SER A 140 7.30 10.37 6.67
N SER A 141 8.28 11.19 6.25
CA SER A 141 9.32 10.77 5.30
C SER A 141 10.10 9.57 5.81
N TRP A 142 10.59 9.63 7.06
CA TRP A 142 11.34 8.53 7.67
C TRP A 142 10.51 7.25 7.82
N LYS A 143 9.24 7.36 8.21
CA LYS A 143 8.32 6.22 8.25
C LYS A 143 8.10 5.63 6.85
N GLY A 144 7.95 6.47 5.82
CA GLY A 144 7.79 6.05 4.42
C GLY A 144 9.00 5.29 3.87
N GLU A 145 10.20 5.68 4.30
CA GLU A 145 11.48 5.01 4.04
C GLU A 145 11.71 3.76 4.93
N GLY A 146 10.88 3.54 5.94
CA GLY A 146 10.96 2.40 6.85
C GLY A 146 11.93 2.57 8.02
N LEU A 147 12.39 3.79 8.32
CA LEU A 147 13.29 4.05 9.43
C LEU A 147 12.56 3.97 10.78
N THR A 148 13.23 3.40 11.76
CA THR A 148 12.88 3.55 13.18
C THR A 148 13.44 4.85 13.76
N ALA A 149 12.87 5.35 14.86
CA ALA A 149 13.40 6.52 15.55
C ALA A 149 14.88 6.37 15.95
N ALA A 150 15.30 5.15 16.34
CA ALA A 150 16.68 4.85 16.67
C ALA A 150 17.62 4.91 15.44
N GLU A 151 17.16 4.45 14.28
CA GLU A 151 17.92 4.56 13.03
C GLU A 151 17.95 6.00 12.51
N ALA A 152 16.84 6.72 12.59
CA ALA A 152 16.77 8.14 12.26
C ALA A 152 17.76 8.94 13.11
N LEU A 153 17.84 8.68 14.42
CA LEU A 153 18.80 9.33 15.32
C LEU A 153 20.25 9.03 14.91
N LYS A 154 20.56 7.80 14.53
CA LYS A 154 21.90 7.41 14.05
C LYS A 154 22.27 8.06 12.72
N ARG A 155 21.29 8.31 11.84
CA ARG A 155 21.47 8.89 10.50
C ARG A 155 21.33 10.41 10.48
N ALA A 156 20.95 11.03 11.59
CA ALA A 156 20.71 12.46 11.71
C ALA A 156 21.94 13.28 11.29
N LYS A 157 21.74 14.19 10.34
CA LYS A 157 22.77 15.02 9.71
C LYS A 157 23.07 16.30 10.49
N ASP A 158 22.08 16.80 11.21
CA ASP A 158 22.17 18.01 12.00
C ASP A 158 21.42 17.87 13.34
N GLU A 159 21.48 18.94 14.14
CA GLU A 159 20.83 18.96 15.45
C GLU A 159 19.30 18.93 15.36
N ASN A 160 18.73 19.51 14.31
CA ASN A 160 17.29 19.51 14.10
C ASN A 160 16.77 18.10 13.81
N GLU A 161 17.46 17.32 12.98
CA GLU A 161 17.14 15.91 12.75
C GLU A 161 17.32 15.07 14.02
N ARG A 162 18.37 15.32 14.84
CA ARG A 162 18.55 14.63 16.12
C ARG A 162 17.39 14.86 17.09
N VAL A 163 16.96 16.13 17.21
CA VAL A 163 15.80 16.51 18.02
C VAL A 163 14.54 15.84 17.46
N THR A 164 14.33 15.89 16.15
CA THR A 164 13.16 15.30 15.50
C THR A 164 13.10 13.77 15.70
N ALA A 165 14.24 13.06 15.64
CA ALA A 165 14.30 11.63 15.91
C ALA A 165 13.99 11.29 17.38
N THR A 166 14.41 12.15 18.31
CA THR A 166 14.05 12.01 19.74
C THR A 166 12.54 12.23 19.95
N ILE A 167 11.96 13.20 19.25
CA ILE A 167 10.51 13.47 19.28
C ILE A 167 9.74 12.30 18.64
N MET A 168 10.24 11.73 17.55
CA MET A 168 9.66 10.55 16.90
C MET A 168 9.54 9.38 17.86
N ALA A 169 10.57 9.11 18.68
CA ALA A 169 10.53 8.04 19.68
C ALA A 169 9.40 8.26 20.70
N ARG A 170 9.30 9.47 21.27
CA ARG A 170 8.23 9.83 22.22
C ARG A 170 6.85 9.75 21.57
N TYR A 171 6.74 10.22 20.34
CA TYR A 171 5.50 10.18 19.56
C TYR A 171 5.02 8.75 19.34
N GLU A 172 5.91 7.82 18.95
CA GLU A 172 5.58 6.40 18.78
C GLU A 172 5.18 5.72 20.10
N GLU A 173 5.83 6.08 21.21
CA GLU A 173 5.44 5.62 22.55
C GLU A 173 4.03 6.08 22.91
N ARG A 174 3.69 7.35 22.63
CA ARG A 174 2.35 7.91 22.89
C ARG A 174 1.28 7.26 22.03
N LEU A 175 1.54 7.06 20.74
CA LEU A 175 0.62 6.32 19.85
C LEU A 175 0.31 4.93 20.40
N THR A 176 1.35 4.19 20.80
CA THR A 176 1.20 2.85 21.39
C THR A 176 0.38 2.89 22.68
N ALA A 177 0.69 3.82 23.59
CA ALA A 177 -0.02 3.99 24.86
C ALA A 177 -1.51 4.33 24.67
N TYR A 178 -1.83 5.14 23.67
CA TYR A 178 -3.20 5.53 23.34
C TYR A 178 -3.96 4.50 22.53
N GLN A 179 -3.30 3.39 22.13
CA GLN A 179 -3.86 2.43 21.18
C GLN A 179 -4.32 3.16 19.91
N SER A 180 -3.46 4.04 19.42
CA SER A 180 -3.68 4.86 18.24
C SER A 180 -2.61 4.57 17.20
N VAL A 181 -2.96 4.79 15.94
CA VAL A 181 -2.03 4.73 14.80
C VAL A 181 -2.23 5.97 13.96
N ASP A 182 -1.18 6.42 13.28
CA ASP A 182 -1.32 7.42 12.23
C ASP A 182 -1.41 6.77 10.84
N PHE A 183 -1.50 7.61 9.80
CA PHE A 183 -1.66 7.13 8.43
C PHE A 183 -0.43 6.32 7.95
N ASP A 184 0.78 6.73 8.33
CA ASP A 184 2.00 6.02 7.94
C ASP A 184 2.11 4.64 8.64
N ASP A 185 1.65 4.55 9.88
CA ASP A 185 1.57 3.29 10.63
C ASP A 185 0.61 2.28 9.99
N LEU A 186 -0.39 2.73 9.24
CA LEU A 186 -1.24 1.83 8.44
C LEU A 186 -0.48 1.13 7.31
N ILE A 187 0.77 1.50 7.03
CA ILE A 187 1.65 0.76 6.11
C ILE A 187 2.77 0.06 6.88
N ARG A 188 3.42 0.80 7.78
CA ARG A 188 4.59 0.30 8.53
C ARG A 188 4.22 -0.82 9.50
N LEU A 189 3.10 -0.75 10.21
CA LEU A 189 2.72 -1.80 11.15
C LEU A 189 2.29 -3.09 10.43
N PRO A 190 1.53 -3.08 9.31
CA PRO A 190 1.35 -4.28 8.50
C PRO A 190 2.66 -4.87 7.97
N LEU A 191 3.60 -4.04 7.52
CA LEU A 191 4.92 -4.51 7.10
C LEU A 191 5.64 -5.24 8.25
N LYS A 192 5.66 -4.64 9.44
CA LYS A 192 6.22 -5.25 10.66
C LYS A 192 5.48 -6.54 11.05
N LEU A 193 4.15 -6.53 10.99
CA LEU A 193 3.29 -7.68 11.30
C LEU A 193 3.64 -8.87 10.40
N LEU A 194 3.61 -8.66 9.08
CA LEU A 194 3.90 -9.73 8.12
C LEU A 194 5.37 -10.13 8.13
N GLY A 195 6.29 -9.22 8.46
CA GLY A 195 7.72 -9.52 8.59
C GLY A 195 8.01 -10.43 9.78
N ASN A 196 7.42 -10.12 10.94
CA ASN A 196 7.76 -10.76 12.20
C ASN A 196 6.88 -11.96 12.57
N HIS A 197 5.69 -12.10 11.96
CA HIS A 197 4.72 -13.15 12.28
C HIS A 197 4.44 -14.00 11.03
N ALA A 198 5.20 -15.08 10.87
CA ALA A 198 5.14 -15.94 9.69
C ALA A 198 3.75 -16.59 9.51
N GLU A 199 3.11 -16.97 10.60
CA GLU A 199 1.76 -17.57 10.59
C GLU A 199 0.71 -16.59 10.04
N VAL A 200 0.79 -15.31 10.41
CA VAL A 200 -0.08 -14.25 9.89
C VAL A 200 0.21 -14.02 8.42
N ARG A 201 1.49 -13.94 8.03
CA ARG A 201 1.91 -13.80 6.63
C ARG A 201 1.38 -14.93 5.76
N GLU A 202 1.53 -16.18 6.17
CA GLU A 202 1.02 -17.32 5.42
C GLU A 202 -0.50 -17.32 5.30
N LYS A 203 -1.22 -16.95 6.36
CA LYS A 203 -2.69 -16.81 6.34
C LYS A 203 -3.11 -15.82 5.25
N TRP A 204 -2.47 -14.65 5.19
CA TRP A 204 -2.77 -13.64 4.18
C TRP A 204 -2.35 -14.04 2.76
N GLN A 205 -1.18 -14.66 2.58
CA GLN A 205 -0.75 -15.22 1.28
C GLN A 205 -1.67 -16.35 0.78
N LYS A 206 -2.28 -17.13 1.69
CA LYS A 206 -3.29 -18.14 1.33
C LYS A 206 -4.61 -17.47 0.94
N LYS A 207 -5.03 -16.43 1.65
CA LYS A 207 -6.25 -15.65 1.39
C LYS A 207 -6.17 -14.89 0.06
N LEU A 208 -5.06 -14.23 -0.22
CA LEU A 208 -4.83 -13.47 -1.45
C LEU A 208 -4.27 -14.39 -2.54
N GLY A 209 -5.14 -14.85 -3.43
CA GLY A 209 -4.75 -15.67 -4.57
C GLY A 209 -4.13 -14.91 -5.74
N HIS A 210 -4.49 -13.63 -5.91
CA HIS A 210 -3.87 -12.70 -6.86
C HIS A 210 -3.99 -11.25 -6.37
N VAL A 211 -2.91 -10.48 -6.47
CA VAL A 211 -2.87 -9.05 -6.08
C VAL A 211 -2.73 -8.17 -7.32
N LEU A 212 -3.61 -7.20 -7.47
CA LEU A 212 -3.62 -6.22 -8.55
C LEU A 212 -3.22 -4.87 -7.96
N VAL A 213 -2.24 -4.17 -8.55
CA VAL A 213 -1.80 -2.85 -8.08
C VAL A 213 -1.89 -1.85 -9.22
N ASP A 214 -2.68 -0.80 -9.03
CA ASP A 214 -2.82 0.32 -9.95
C ASP A 214 -1.93 1.51 -9.51
N GLU A 215 -1.53 2.35 -10.46
CA GLU A 215 -0.61 3.48 -10.25
C GLU A 215 0.70 3.10 -9.53
N TYR A 216 1.31 1.98 -9.94
CA TYR A 216 2.46 1.40 -9.25
C TYR A 216 3.67 2.33 -9.14
N GLN A 217 3.82 3.29 -10.06
CA GLN A 217 4.85 4.33 -10.02
C GLN A 217 4.80 5.20 -8.75
N ASP A 218 3.64 5.30 -8.11
CA ASP A 218 3.44 6.13 -6.93
C ASP A 218 3.78 5.40 -5.62
N THR A 219 4.25 4.15 -5.70
CA THR A 219 4.61 3.35 -4.51
C THR A 219 5.91 3.83 -3.87
N ASN A 220 5.92 3.90 -2.54
CA ASN A 220 7.14 4.10 -1.75
C ASN A 220 7.82 2.76 -1.37
N ALA A 221 8.97 2.83 -0.70
CA ALA A 221 9.75 1.65 -0.32
C ALA A 221 8.98 0.70 0.62
N THR A 222 8.25 1.24 1.59
CA THR A 222 7.51 0.41 2.56
C THR A 222 6.29 -0.27 1.95
N GLN A 223 5.57 0.39 1.04
CA GLN A 223 4.49 -0.22 0.27
C GLN A 223 4.99 -1.33 -0.64
N TYR A 224 6.16 -1.16 -1.25
CA TYR A 224 6.79 -2.18 -2.07
C TYR A 224 7.16 -3.43 -1.26
N GLU A 225 7.84 -3.26 -0.13
CA GLU A 225 8.19 -4.39 0.74
C GLU A 225 6.95 -5.08 1.33
N LEU A 226 5.90 -4.31 1.64
CA LEU A 226 4.61 -4.87 2.05
C LEU A 226 3.99 -5.74 0.94
N LEU A 227 4.03 -5.29 -0.32
CA LEU A 227 3.56 -6.07 -1.46
C LEU A 227 4.35 -7.38 -1.58
N LYS A 228 5.68 -7.34 -1.47
CA LYS A 228 6.54 -8.54 -1.54
C LYS A 228 6.15 -9.57 -0.49
N LEU A 229 5.92 -9.14 0.75
CA LEU A 229 5.45 -10.05 1.82
C LEU A 229 4.05 -10.61 1.56
N LEU A 230 3.14 -9.84 0.97
CA LEU A 230 1.78 -10.28 0.66
C LEU A 230 1.71 -11.31 -0.48
N VAL A 231 2.58 -11.19 -1.48
CA VAL A 231 2.58 -12.10 -2.65
C VAL A 231 3.47 -13.32 -2.44
N GLY A 232 4.52 -13.17 -1.61
CA GLY A 232 5.50 -14.21 -1.32
C GLY A 232 6.16 -14.79 -2.58
N GLU A 233 6.72 -16.00 -2.45
CA GLU A 233 7.41 -16.69 -3.55
C GLU A 233 6.48 -17.05 -4.72
N ARG A 234 5.16 -17.12 -4.49
CA ARG A 234 4.19 -17.39 -5.55
C ARG A 234 4.11 -16.26 -6.56
N ALA A 235 4.48 -15.04 -6.15
CA ALA A 235 4.56 -13.85 -6.97
C ALA A 235 3.31 -13.61 -7.83
N ARG A 236 2.11 -13.97 -7.34
CA ARG A 236 0.86 -13.81 -8.10
C ARG A 236 0.34 -12.39 -7.99
N PHE A 237 0.92 -11.51 -8.80
CA PHE A 237 0.47 -10.14 -8.88
C PHE A 237 0.52 -9.56 -10.28
N THR A 238 -0.23 -8.49 -10.49
CA THR A 238 -0.13 -7.66 -11.68
C THR A 238 -0.09 -6.20 -11.26
N ALA A 239 1.01 -5.53 -11.58
CA ALA A 239 1.22 -4.11 -11.34
C ALA A 239 1.05 -3.35 -12.66
N VAL A 240 0.30 -2.25 -12.63
CA VAL A 240 0.13 -1.35 -13.76
C VAL A 240 0.65 0.01 -13.33
N GLY A 241 1.48 0.63 -14.16
CA GLY A 241 2.04 1.94 -13.86
C GLY A 241 2.52 2.68 -15.10
N ASP A 242 2.97 3.90 -14.86
CA ASP A 242 3.39 4.85 -15.89
C ASP A 242 4.71 5.50 -15.45
N ASP A 243 5.77 5.23 -16.20
CA ASP A 243 7.12 5.72 -15.90
C ASP A 243 7.25 7.24 -16.10
N ASP A 244 6.40 7.84 -16.95
CA ASP A 244 6.37 9.28 -17.21
C ASP A 244 5.49 10.07 -16.21
N GLN A 245 4.73 9.41 -15.33
CA GLN A 245 3.75 10.06 -14.43
C GLN A 245 4.02 9.94 -12.92
N SER A 246 5.28 9.76 -12.49
CA SER A 246 5.61 9.83 -11.06
C SER A 246 5.48 11.26 -10.51
N ILE A 247 4.29 11.64 -10.02
CA ILE A 247 4.00 12.98 -9.47
C ILE A 247 4.07 13.05 -7.94
N TYR A 248 4.20 11.91 -7.25
CA TYR A 248 4.28 11.83 -5.77
C TYR A 248 5.69 11.63 -5.22
N GLY A 249 6.75 12.00 -5.96
CA GLY A 249 8.14 11.90 -5.49
C GLY A 249 8.39 12.61 -4.15
N TRP A 250 7.65 13.69 -3.86
CA TRP A 250 7.69 14.41 -2.58
C TRP A 250 7.10 13.65 -1.39
N ARG A 251 6.39 12.54 -1.63
CA ARG A 251 5.90 11.59 -0.60
C ARG A 251 6.77 10.33 -0.48
N GLY A 252 7.97 10.34 -1.07
CA GLY A 252 8.87 9.20 -1.07
C GLY A 252 8.49 8.10 -2.06
N ALA A 253 7.61 8.38 -3.03
CA ALA A 253 7.42 7.49 -4.18
C ALA A 253 8.73 7.39 -4.97
N THR A 254 9.11 6.18 -5.36
CA THR A 254 10.38 5.96 -6.06
C THR A 254 10.18 5.19 -7.35
N LEU A 255 10.54 5.81 -8.48
CA LEU A 255 10.63 5.14 -9.80
C LEU A 255 11.57 3.91 -9.76
N ASP A 256 12.47 3.85 -8.78
CA ASP A 256 13.30 2.68 -8.55
C ASP A 256 12.48 1.40 -8.30
N ASN A 257 11.27 1.49 -7.75
CA ASN A 257 10.42 0.31 -7.57
C ASN A 257 10.00 -0.31 -8.91
N LEU A 258 9.74 0.51 -9.93
CA LEU A 258 9.46 0.02 -11.29
C LEU A 258 10.68 -0.70 -11.88
N LYS A 259 11.89 -0.20 -11.60
CA LYS A 259 13.15 -0.80 -12.08
C LYS A 259 13.56 -2.04 -11.31
N LYS A 260 13.28 -2.10 -10.01
CA LYS A 260 13.59 -3.23 -9.12
C LYS A 260 12.68 -4.42 -9.38
N LEU A 261 11.42 -4.18 -9.75
CA LEU A 261 10.45 -5.26 -9.85
C LEU A 261 10.85 -6.36 -10.86
N PRO A 262 11.35 -6.08 -12.07
CA PRO A 262 11.88 -7.10 -12.98
C PRO A 262 13.15 -7.80 -12.49
N VAL A 263 13.89 -7.20 -11.54
CA VAL A 263 15.10 -7.79 -10.94
C VAL A 263 14.71 -8.74 -9.81
N ASP A 264 13.77 -8.32 -8.96
CA ASP A 264 13.25 -9.12 -7.85
C ASP A 264 12.32 -10.25 -8.34
N TYR A 265 11.71 -10.09 -9.52
CA TYR A 265 10.77 -11.02 -10.15
C TYR A 265 11.08 -11.18 -11.66
N PRO A 266 12.13 -11.96 -12.01
CA PRO A 266 12.54 -12.18 -13.39
C PRO A 266 11.59 -13.09 -14.19
#